data_AF-A0A4R0Y862-F1
#
_entry.id   AF-A0A4R0Y862-F1
#
_cell.length_a   1.000
_cell.length_b   1.000
_cell.length_c   1.000
_cell.angle_alpha   90.00
_cell.angle_beta   90.00
_cell.angle_gamma   90.00
#
_symmetry.space_group_name_H-M   'P 1'
#
loop_
_entity.id
_entity.type
_entity.pdbx_description
1 polymer ?
#
loop_
_entity_poly.entity_id
_entity_poly.type
_entity_poly.pdbx_seq_one_letter_code
_entity_poly.pdbx_strand_id
1 'polypeptide(L)'
;MRWLLVLPVSAIAVLPIQSDRPLRMTTESAEYCRTLAARLAETPQATAELPRGLGEEGRHLCSIGHYRSGIARLRRAIRAAQAEPRRS
;
A
#
# COMPACT_ATOMS: atom_id res chain seq x y z
N MET A 1 50.73 39.86 -15.82
CA MET A 1 49.26 39.73 -15.89
C MET A 1 48.85 38.39 -15.31
N ARG A 2 48.43 38.34 -14.05
CA ARG A 2 48.00 37.11 -13.38
C ARG A 2 46.81 37.49 -12.50
N TRP A 3 45.66 37.66 -13.16
CA TRP A 3 44.38 37.92 -12.53
C TRP A 3 43.96 36.68 -11.74
N LEU A 4 44.08 36.76 -10.42
CA LEU A 4 43.52 35.79 -9.49
C LEU A 4 42.00 35.96 -9.49
N LEU A 5 41.32 35.10 -10.23
CA LEU A 5 39.88 34.89 -10.15
C LEU A 5 39.54 34.34 -8.76
N VAL A 6 39.07 35.23 -7.89
CA VAL A 6 38.45 34.89 -6.62
C VAL A 6 37.10 34.24 -6.95
N LEU A 7 37.02 32.91 -6.87
CA LEU A 7 35.76 32.20 -6.91
C LEU A 7 34.93 32.63 -5.69
N PRO A 8 33.69 33.14 -5.86
CA PRO A 8 32.84 33.41 -4.71
C PRO A 8 32.42 32.06 -4.14
N VAL A 9 32.69 31.86 -2.85
CA VAL A 9 32.15 30.75 -2.08
C VAL A 9 30.64 30.96 -2.04
N SER A 10 29.94 30.32 -2.98
CA SER A 10 28.48 30.31 -3.03
C SER A 10 27.97 29.70 -1.72
N ALA A 11 27.35 30.55 -0.90
CA ALA A 11 26.67 30.14 0.31
C ALA A 11 25.59 29.10 -0.05
N ILE A 12 25.81 27.85 0.38
CA ILE A 12 24.81 26.79 0.29
C ILE A 12 23.73 27.13 1.31
N ALA A 13 22.62 27.70 0.85
CA ALA A 13 21.44 27.88 1.68
C ALA A 13 20.86 26.49 2.02
N VAL A 14 21.02 26.06 3.27
CA VAL A 14 20.38 24.87 3.82
C VAL A 14 18.90 25.19 3.99
N LEU A 15 18.05 24.71 3.09
CA LEU A 15 16.60 24.75 3.28
C LEU A 15 16.21 23.73 4.35
N PRO A 16 15.38 24.10 5.35
CA PRO A 16 14.85 23.14 6.29
C PRO A 16 13.93 22.16 5.54
N ILE A 17 14.28 20.86 5.57
CA ILE A 17 13.39 19.79 5.13
C ILE A 17 12.20 19.80 6.11
N GLN A 18 11.09 20.42 5.72
CA GLN A 18 9.81 20.26 6.41
C GLN A 18 9.28 18.86 6.14
N SER A 19 9.72 17.90 6.95
CA SER A 19 9.12 16.58 7.07
C SER A 19 7.88 16.61 7.99
N ASP A 20 7.06 17.65 7.91
CA ASP A 20 5.73 17.68 8.55
C ASP A 20 4.68 17.27 7.51
N ARG A 21 4.91 16.12 6.87
CA ARG A 21 3.76 15.39 6.33
C ARG A 21 3.17 14.71 7.53
N PRO A 22 1.95 15.07 7.99
CA PRO A 22 1.28 14.24 8.98
C PRO A 22 1.34 12.83 8.40
N LEU A 23 1.96 11.92 9.14
CA LEU A 23 1.81 10.49 8.90
C LEU A 23 0.32 10.33 8.72
N ARG A 24 -0.09 10.14 7.47
CA ARG A 24 -1.47 9.83 7.13
C ARG A 24 -1.63 8.48 7.82
N MET A 25 -2.05 8.53 9.07
CA MET A 25 -2.69 7.46 9.78
C MET A 25 -4.02 7.35 9.05
N THR A 26 -3.94 6.90 7.79
CA THR A 26 -5.09 6.33 7.12
C THR A 26 -5.54 5.31 8.12
N THR A 27 -6.76 5.48 8.60
CA THR A 27 -7.57 4.45 9.18
C THR A 27 -7.58 3.25 8.22
N GLU A 28 -6.47 2.52 8.15
CA GLU A 28 -6.39 1.12 7.80
C GLU A 28 -7.13 0.45 8.96
N SER A 29 -8.45 0.59 8.92
CA SER A 29 -9.37 0.30 10.00
C SER A 29 -10.02 -1.05 9.73
N ALA A 30 -10.57 -1.63 10.79
CA ALA A 30 -11.44 -2.79 10.70
C ALA A 30 -12.54 -2.60 9.64
N GLU A 31 -13.02 -1.37 9.45
CA GLU A 31 -14.00 -1.04 8.42
C GLU A 31 -13.47 -1.26 7.01
N TYR A 32 -12.27 -0.79 6.69
CA TYR A 32 -11.71 -0.99 5.37
C TYR A 32 -11.41 -2.47 5.08
N CYS A 33 -10.99 -3.22 6.11
CA CYS A 33 -10.91 -4.68 6.03
C CYS A 33 -12.28 -5.31 5.67
N ARG A 34 -13.38 -4.88 6.31
CA ARG A 34 -14.74 -5.36 5.99
C ARG A 34 -15.12 -5.03 4.55
N THR A 35 -14.86 -3.80 4.10
CA THR A 35 -15.14 -3.37 2.72
C THR A 35 -14.40 -4.24 1.70
N LEU A 36 -13.11 -4.53 1.94
CA LEU A 36 -12.34 -5.39 1.06
C LEU A 36 -12.80 -6.85 1.10
N ALA A 37 -13.18 -7.36 2.27
CA ALA A 37 -13.71 -8.72 2.40
C ALA A 37 -15.05 -8.89 1.67
N ALA A 38 -15.95 -7.90 1.80
CA ALA A 38 -17.21 -7.88 1.06
C ALA A 38 -16.97 -7.84 -0.46
N ARG A 39 -16.08 -6.95 -0.92
CA ARG A 39 -15.72 -6.86 -2.34
C ARG A 39 -15.12 -8.16 -2.88
N LEU A 40 -14.30 -8.85 -2.08
CA LEU A 40 -13.77 -10.16 -2.47
C LEU A 40 -14.88 -11.19 -2.61
N ALA A 41 -15.86 -11.21 -1.70
CA ALA A 41 -17.00 -12.12 -1.78
C ALA A 41 -17.86 -11.88 -3.03
N GLU A 42 -17.93 -10.63 -3.51
CA GLU A 42 -18.62 -10.25 -4.75
C GLU A 42 -17.78 -10.50 -6.01
N THR A 43 -16.49 -10.83 -5.88
CA THR A 43 -15.59 -10.99 -7.03
C THR A 43 -15.75 -12.39 -7.64
N PRO A 44 -16.03 -12.50 -8.95
CA PRO A 44 -16.01 -13.78 -9.65
C PRO A 44 -14.68 -14.50 -9.46
N GLN A 45 -14.69 -15.83 -9.37
CA GLN A 45 -13.48 -16.65 -9.15
C GLN A 45 -12.77 -16.42 -7.81
N ALA A 46 -13.38 -15.70 -6.84
CA ALA A 46 -12.83 -15.59 -5.48
C ALA A 46 -12.76 -16.94 -4.73
N THR A 47 -13.52 -17.94 -5.20
CA THR A 47 -13.50 -19.32 -4.68
C THR A 47 -12.33 -20.15 -5.22
N ALA A 48 -11.60 -19.67 -6.24
CA ALA A 48 -10.40 -20.34 -6.70
C ALA A 48 -9.36 -20.40 -5.58
N GLU A 49 -8.51 -21.42 -5.59
CA GLU A 49 -7.66 -21.78 -4.46
C GLU A 49 -6.74 -20.63 -4.01
N LEU A 50 -6.10 -19.95 -4.96
CA LEU A 50 -5.18 -18.84 -4.67
C LEU A 50 -5.90 -17.61 -4.09
N PRO A 51 -6.94 -17.05 -4.72
CA PRO A 51 -7.74 -15.98 -4.11
C PRO A 51 -8.33 -16.35 -2.75
N ARG A 52 -8.83 -17.58 -2.59
CA ARG A 52 -9.44 -18.07 -1.35
C ARG A 52 -8.42 -18.05 -0.20
N GLY A 53 -7.26 -18.67 -0.37
CA GLY A 53 -6.22 -18.71 0.66
C GLY A 53 -5.68 -17.32 1.03
N LEU A 54 -5.51 -16.43 0.04
CA LEU A 54 -5.13 -15.04 0.29
C LEU A 54 -6.22 -14.26 1.05
N GLY A 55 -7.49 -14.54 0.75
CA GLY A 55 -8.64 -13.94 1.38
C GLY A 55 -8.79 -14.33 2.86
N GLU A 56 -8.67 -15.63 3.14
CA GLU A 56 -8.73 -16.18 4.51
C GLU A 56 -7.62 -15.60 5.39
N GLU A 57 -6.38 -15.61 4.91
CA GLU A 57 -5.24 -15.03 5.60
C GLU A 57 -5.43 -13.52 5.85
N GLY A 58 -5.93 -12.80 4.83
CA GLY A 58 -6.24 -11.38 4.96
C GLY A 58 -7.29 -11.08 6.03
N ARG A 59 -8.36 -11.88 6.09
CA ARG A 59 -9.40 -11.77 7.11
C ARG A 59 -8.86 -12.07 8.51
N HIS A 60 -8.02 -13.10 8.64
CA HIS A 60 -7.39 -13.45 9.91
C HIS A 60 -6.53 -12.29 10.44
N LEU A 61 -5.63 -11.76 9.62
CA LEU A 61 -4.78 -10.62 9.99
C LEU A 61 -5.59 -9.38 10.40
N CYS A 62 -6.67 -9.08 9.67
CA CYS A 62 -7.59 -8.01 10.04
C CYS A 62 -8.28 -8.27 11.38
N SER A 63 -8.64 -9.52 11.69
CA SER A 63 -9.33 -9.87 12.95
C SER A 63 -8.46 -9.68 14.19
N ILE A 64 -7.15 -9.81 14.06
CA ILE A 64 -6.17 -9.63 15.15
C ILE A 64 -5.52 -8.23 15.15
N GLY A 65 -6.07 -7.29 14.39
CA GLY A 65 -5.62 -5.88 14.39
C GLY A 65 -4.43 -5.59 13.47
N HIS A 66 -3.93 -6.57 12.71
CA HIS A 66 -2.88 -6.36 11.70
C HIS A 66 -3.47 -5.84 10.38
N TYR A 67 -4.10 -4.68 10.45
CA TYR A 67 -4.87 -4.12 9.34
C TYR A 67 -4.04 -3.91 8.07
N ARG A 68 -2.83 -3.35 8.18
CA ARG A 68 -1.97 -3.08 7.01
C ARG A 68 -1.68 -4.36 6.20
N SER A 69 -1.26 -5.41 6.91
CA SER A 69 -0.95 -6.71 6.32
C SER A 69 -2.21 -7.40 5.79
N GLY A 70 -3.31 -7.36 6.55
CA GLY A 70 -4.59 -7.92 6.14
C GLY A 70 -5.16 -7.26 4.88
N ILE A 71 -5.16 -5.93 4.83
CA ILE A 71 -5.54 -5.12 3.67
C ILE A 71 -4.68 -5.47 2.45
N ALA A 72 -3.36 -5.56 2.62
CA ALA A 72 -2.47 -5.93 1.54
C ALA A 72 -2.78 -7.33 0.98
N ARG A 73 -3.13 -8.28 1.85
CA ARG A 73 -3.50 -9.66 1.47
C ARG A 73 -4.85 -9.72 0.76
N LEU A 74 -5.88 -9.05 1.30
CA LEU A 74 -7.21 -8.95 0.68
C LEU A 74 -7.14 -8.30 -0.70
N ARG A 75 -6.35 -7.23 -0.86
CA ARG A 75 -6.14 -6.61 -2.17
C ARG A 75 -5.45 -7.54 -3.16
N ARG A 76 -4.55 -8.43 -2.71
CA ARG A 76 -3.93 -9.46 -3.56
C ARG A 76 -4.94 -10.53 -3.95
N ALA A 77 -5.79 -10.98 -3.02
CA ALA A 77 -6.85 -11.94 -3.29
C ALA A 77 -7.79 -11.45 -4.41
N ILE A 78 -8.26 -10.20 -4.30
CA ILE A 78 -9.13 -9.57 -5.31
C ILE A 78 -8.44 -9.53 -6.68
N ARG A 79 -7.16 -9.13 -6.72
CA ARG A 79 -6.39 -9.11 -7.97
C ARG A 79 -6.20 -10.49 -8.58
N ALA A 80 -5.95 -11.51 -7.74
CA ALA A 80 -5.82 -12.89 -8.21
C ALA A 80 -7.13 -13.39 -8.82
N ALA A 81 -8.25 -13.15 -8.15
CA ALA A 81 -9.58 -13.51 -8.65
C ALA A 81 -9.90 -12.81 -9.98
N GLN A 82 -9.52 -11.55 -10.12
CA GLN A 82 -9.70 -10.78 -11.37
C GLN A 82 -8.70 -11.13 -12.48
N ALA A 83 -7.60 -11.83 -12.17
CA ALA A 83 -6.59 -12.25 -13.15
C ALA A 83 -6.85 -13.65 -13.73
N GLU A 84 -7.71 -14.42 -13.08
CA GLU A 84 -8.18 -15.75 -13.52
C GLU A 84 -9.17 -15.76 -14.74
N PRO A 85 -9.70 -14.66 -15.31
CA PRO A 85 -10.59 -14.72 -16.48
C PRO A 85 -9.86 -14.73 -17.83
N ARG A 86 -8.53 -14.92 -17.87
CA ARG A 86 -7.72 -14.91 -19.11
C ARG A 86 -7.09 -16.25 -19.51
N ARG A 87 -7.44 -17.34 -18.83
CA ARG A 87 -6.84 -18.66 -19.08
C ARG A 87 -7.84 -19.67 -19.67
N SER A 88 -8.79 -19.19 -20.47
CA SER A 88 -9.69 -20.00 -21.31
C SER A 88 -9.35 -19.85 -22.78
#